data_AF-A0A3Q2CX27-F1
#
_entry.id   AF-A0A3Q2CX27-F1
#
_cell.length_a   1.000
_cell.length_b   1.000
_cell.length_c   1.000
_cell.angle_alpha   90.00
_cell.angle_beta   90.00
_cell.angle_gamma   90.00
#
_symmetry.space_group_name_H-M   'P 1'
#
loop_
_entity.id
_entity.type
_entity.pdbx_description
1 polymer ?
#
loop_
_entity_poly.entity_id
_entity_poly.type
_entity_poly.pdbx_seq_one_letter_code
_entity_poly.pdbx_strand_id
1 'polypeptide(L)'
;MRQPDVLMKVKEILSVSYLFLDVEADFHTIVPVVICKERKSGLICKVSAGNENAFQTSSYLSALGKMNHLLLPLVLGLRRWAQLCEIDRPEEGGLPPHVFALMVIFYLQKRREPLLPTYLNQGVSFKHISCGRFIQPESKVYLLHFALC
;
A
#
# COMPACT_ATOMS: atom_id res chain seq x y z
N MET A 1 0.28 -22.74 10.20
CA MET A 1 -1.10 -22.22 10.17
C MET A 1 -1.45 -21.90 8.73
N ARG A 2 -2.66 -22.23 8.25
CA ARG A 2 -3.08 -21.80 6.90
C ARG A 2 -3.42 -20.31 6.96
N GLN A 3 -3.21 -19.59 5.86
CA GLN A 3 -3.43 -18.13 5.77
C GLN A 3 -4.82 -17.67 6.25
N PRO A 4 -5.93 -18.41 6.03
CA PRO A 4 -7.25 -18.04 6.55
C PRO A 4 -7.35 -18.12 8.08
N ASP A 5 -6.70 -19.10 8.71
CA ASP A 5 -6.74 -19.29 10.17
C ASP A 5 -6.12 -18.09 10.91
N VAL A 6 -5.06 -17.52 10.32
CA VAL A 6 -4.37 -16.33 10.85
C VAL A 6 -5.29 -15.12 10.79
N LEU A 7 -5.94 -14.88 9.65
CA LEU A 7 -6.83 -13.72 9.49
C LEU A 7 -8.10 -13.83 10.32
N MET A 8 -8.63 -15.04 10.50
CA MET A 8 -9.73 -15.29 11.44
C MET A 8 -9.32 -14.93 12.87
N LYS A 9 -8.12 -15.32 13.29
CA LYS A 9 -7.63 -14.96 14.64
C LYS A 9 -7.41 -13.46 14.80
N VAL A 10 -6.89 -12.80 13.76
CA VAL A 10 -6.74 -11.34 13.74
C VAL A 10 -8.09 -10.65 13.86
N LYS A 11 -9.12 -11.11 13.14
CA LYS A 11 -10.48 -10.58 13.26
C LYS A 11 -10.98 -10.65 14.70
N GLU A 12 -10.88 -11.81 15.35
CA GLU A 12 -11.28 -11.98 16.76
C GLU A 12 -10.58 -10.98 17.68
N ILE A 13 -9.27 -10.79 17.53
CA ILE A 13 -8.48 -9.89 18.35
C ILE A 13 -8.89 -8.42 18.12
N LEU A 14 -9.08 -8.02 16.86
CA LEU A 14 -9.48 -6.65 16.51
C LEU A 14 -10.90 -6.34 16.99
N SER A 15 -11.82 -7.30 16.94
CA SER A 15 -13.21 -7.14 17.41
C SER A 15 -13.33 -6.89 18.91
N VAL A 16 -12.39 -7.38 19.72
CA VAL A 16 -12.38 -7.16 21.18
C VAL A 16 -11.70 -5.84 21.55
N SER A 17 -10.89 -5.27 20.66
CA SER A 17 -10.15 -4.05 20.91
C SER A 17 -11.04 -2.81 20.82
N TYR A 18 -10.99 -1.94 21.84
CA TYR A 18 -11.70 -0.66 21.83
C TYR A 18 -11.16 0.35 20.79
N LEU A 19 -9.96 0.09 20.26
CA LEU A 19 -9.27 0.96 19.30
C LEU A 19 -9.90 0.90 17.90
N PHE A 20 -10.64 -0.15 17.59
CA PHE A 20 -11.19 -0.39 16.26
C PHE A 20 -12.72 -0.47 16.30
N LEU A 21 -13.32 -0.05 15.19
CA LEU A 21 -14.75 -0.09 14.90
C LEU A 21 -14.96 -0.89 13.61
N ASP A 22 -16.19 -1.34 13.38
CA ASP A 22 -16.65 -1.90 12.10
C ASP A 22 -15.70 -3.01 11.57
N VAL A 23 -15.37 -3.97 12.43
CA VAL A 23 -14.41 -5.04 12.12
C VAL A 23 -15.10 -6.12 11.27
N GLU A 24 -14.71 -6.20 10.00
CA GLU A 24 -15.24 -7.14 9.01
C GLU A 24 -14.11 -7.95 8.37
N ALA A 25 -14.45 -9.09 7.77
CA ALA A 25 -13.49 -9.87 7.01
C ALA A 25 -14.06 -10.17 5.63
N ASP A 26 -13.24 -9.93 4.61
CA ASP A 26 -13.54 -10.23 3.23
C ASP A 26 -12.50 -11.23 2.71
N PHE A 27 -12.94 -12.48 2.61
CA PHE A 27 -12.13 -13.61 2.12
C PHE A 27 -12.46 -13.99 0.69
N HIS A 28 -13.38 -13.29 0.03
CA HIS A 28 -13.80 -13.57 -1.35
C HIS A 28 -12.98 -12.77 -2.38
N THR A 29 -12.24 -11.77 -1.92
CA THR A 29 -11.29 -11.00 -2.74
C THR A 29 -10.02 -11.81 -3.07
N ILE A 30 -9.29 -11.36 -4.11
CA ILE A 30 -8.03 -11.96 -4.56
C ILE A 30 -6.99 -12.06 -3.42
N VAL A 31 -7.01 -11.11 -2.50
CA VAL A 31 -6.17 -11.10 -1.31
C VAL A 31 -7.09 -11.04 -0.09
N PRO A 32 -7.22 -12.13 0.68
CA PRO A 32 -8.03 -12.15 1.89
C PRO A 32 -7.62 -11.05 2.87
N VAL A 33 -8.59 -10.27 3.34
CA VAL A 33 -8.34 -9.13 4.24
C VAL A 33 -9.33 -9.07 5.41
N VAL A 34 -8.84 -8.51 6.53
CA VAL A 34 -9.68 -8.00 7.62
C VAL A 34 -9.72 -6.49 7.51
N ILE A 35 -10.92 -5.92 7.47
CA ILE A 35 -11.16 -4.49 7.34
C ILE A 35 -11.64 -3.98 8.69
N CYS A 36 -11.09 -2.88 9.17
CA CYS A 36 -11.57 -2.21 10.38
C CYS A 36 -11.35 -0.70 10.28
N LYS A 37 -12.04 0.07 11.12
CA LYS A 37 -11.86 1.52 11.21
C LYS A 37 -11.18 1.88 12.52
N GLU A 38 -10.04 2.58 12.47
CA GLU A 38 -9.39 3.06 13.69
C GLU A 38 -10.24 4.18 14.31
N ARG A 39 -10.62 4.02 15.58
CA ARG A 39 -11.53 4.93 16.28
C ARG A 39 -11.03 6.36 16.35
N LYS A 40 -9.71 6.56 16.53
CA LYS A 40 -9.14 7.89 16.78
C LYS A 40 -8.97 8.71 15.50
N SER A 41 -8.37 8.14 14.45
CA SER A 41 -8.17 8.84 13.18
C SER A 41 -9.36 8.73 12.24
N GLY A 42 -10.24 7.75 12.43
CA GLY A 42 -11.30 7.42 11.50
C GLY A 42 -10.81 6.74 10.20
N LEU A 43 -9.53 6.40 10.11
CA LEU A 43 -8.95 5.76 8.93
C LEU A 43 -9.39 4.30 8.82
N ILE A 44 -9.58 3.86 7.57
CA ILE A 44 -9.88 2.48 7.25
C ILE A 44 -8.56 1.70 7.16
N CYS A 45 -8.44 0.67 7.98
CA CYS A 45 -7.33 -0.25 8.00
C CYS A 45 -7.72 -1.53 7.26
N LYS A 46 -6.89 -1.94 6.29
CA LYS A 46 -7.01 -3.25 5.62
C LYS A 46 -5.81 -4.10 5.99
N VAL A 47 -6.08 -5.24 6.61
CA VAL A 47 -5.09 -6.14 7.19
C VAL A 47 -5.03 -7.41 6.35
N SER A 48 -3.86 -7.68 5.75
CA SER A 48 -3.61 -8.91 4.98
C SER A 48 -2.45 -9.70 5.60
N ALA A 49 -2.40 -11.00 5.33
CA ALA A 49 -1.33 -11.89 5.80
C ALA A 49 -0.52 -12.39 4.60
N GLY A 50 0.82 -12.37 4.69
CA GLY A 50 1.69 -13.01 3.71
C GLY A 50 1.76 -12.35 2.32
N ASN A 51 1.33 -11.09 2.18
CA ASN A 51 1.40 -10.35 0.92
C ASN A 51 2.79 -9.75 0.66
N GLU A 52 3.77 -10.60 0.38
CA GLU A 52 5.17 -10.21 0.17
C GLU A 52 5.33 -9.27 -1.04
N ASN A 53 4.57 -9.50 -2.12
CA ASN A 53 4.60 -8.66 -3.31
C ASN A 53 4.19 -7.21 -3.01
N ALA A 54 3.13 -7.01 -2.21
CA ALA A 54 2.72 -5.67 -1.79
C ALA A 54 3.76 -4.99 -0.89
N PHE A 55 4.42 -5.76 -0.03
CA PHE A 55 5.51 -5.26 0.81
C PHE A 55 6.72 -4.81 -0.03
N GLN A 56 7.16 -5.63 -0.98
CA GLN A 56 8.27 -5.31 -1.88
C GLN A 56 7.95 -4.08 -2.74
N THR A 57 6.73 -4.02 -3.30
CA THR A 57 6.26 -2.87 -4.08
C THR A 57 6.28 -1.59 -3.25
N SER A 58 5.71 -1.62 -2.04
CA SER A 58 5.68 -0.46 -1.15
C SER A 58 7.10 -0.02 -0.75
N SER A 59 7.99 -0.99 -0.51
CA SER A 59 9.37 -0.71 -0.17
C SER A 59 10.13 -0.05 -1.32
N TYR A 60 9.93 -0.53 -2.54
CA TYR A 60 10.49 0.05 -3.75
C TYR A 60 10.00 1.48 -3.98
N LEU A 61 8.68 1.69 -3.91
CA LEU A 61 8.07 3.01 -4.09
C LEU A 61 8.56 4.02 -3.04
N SER A 62 8.70 3.59 -1.78
CA SER A 62 9.26 4.43 -0.71
C SER A 62 10.72 4.80 -0.98
N ALA A 63 11.54 3.85 -1.45
CA ALA A 63 12.93 4.11 -1.79
C ALA A 63 13.04 5.13 -2.93
N LEU A 64 12.21 5.00 -3.97
CA LEU A 64 12.15 5.98 -5.08
C LEU A 64 11.69 7.36 -4.59
N GLY A 65 10.70 7.43 -3.71
CA GLY A 65 10.22 8.70 -3.13
C GLY A 65 11.31 9.45 -2.36
N LYS A 66 12.24 8.71 -1.73
CA LYS A 66 13.40 9.29 -1.05
C LYS A 66 14.51 9.71 -2.01
N MET A 67 14.63 9.07 -3.17
CA MET A 67 15.65 9.41 -4.18
C MET A 67 15.36 10.72 -4.90
N ASN A 68 14.09 11.01 -5.19
CA ASN A 68 13.72 12.22 -5.93
C ASN A 68 12.47 12.88 -5.34
N HIS A 69 12.66 14.09 -4.80
CA HIS A 69 11.59 14.87 -4.17
C HIS A 69 10.44 15.25 -5.10
N LEU A 70 10.64 15.22 -6.43
CA LEU A 70 9.58 15.51 -7.41
C LEU A 70 8.60 14.35 -7.56
N LEU A 71 8.96 13.12 -7.17
CA LEU A 71 8.11 11.95 -7.39
C LEU A 71 6.79 12.09 -6.63
N LEU A 72 6.84 12.36 -5.33
CA LEU A 72 5.63 12.41 -4.50
C LEU A 72 4.65 13.52 -4.95
N PRO A 73 5.06 14.79 -5.18
CA PRO A 73 4.16 15.82 -5.70
C PRO A 73 3.55 15.46 -7.06
N LEU A 74 4.31 14.86 -7.97
CA LEU A 74 3.81 14.46 -9.29
C LEU A 74 2.78 13.32 -9.19
N VAL A 75 3.03 12.33 -8.33
CA VAL A 75 2.08 11.23 -8.08
C VAL A 75 0.79 11.76 -7.46
N LEU A 76 0.89 12.62 -6.45
CA LEU A 76 -0.29 13.20 -5.79
C LEU A 76 -1.07 14.12 -6.75
N GLY A 77 -0.38 14.92 -7.55
CA GLY A 77 -1.00 15.79 -8.56
C GLY A 77 -1.75 14.98 -9.64
N LEU A 78 -1.10 13.96 -10.22
CA LEU A 78 -1.72 13.11 -11.22
C LEU A 78 -2.91 12.34 -10.65
N ARG A 79 -2.77 11.81 -9.42
CA ARG A 79 -3.87 11.11 -8.73
C ARG A 79 -5.04 12.04 -8.45
N ARG A 80 -4.79 13.28 -8.01
CA ARG A 80 -5.85 14.26 -7.78
C ARG A 80 -6.57 14.62 -9.07
N TRP A 81 -5.85 14.78 -10.16
CA TRP A 81 -6.44 14.97 -11.48
C TRP A 81 -7.32 13.76 -11.88
N ALA A 82 -6.81 12.54 -11.70
CA ALA A 82 -7.55 11.32 -12.01
C ALA A 82 -8.86 11.19 -11.21
N GLN A 83 -8.86 11.61 -9.94
CA GLN A 83 -10.07 11.69 -9.10
C GLN A 83 -11.10 12.67 -9.64
N LEU A 84 -10.65 13.86 -10.07
CA LEU A 84 -11.54 14.88 -10.62
C LEU A 84 -12.15 14.44 -11.96
N CYS A 85 -11.44 13.60 -12.71
CA CYS A 85 -11.91 12.99 -13.95
C CYS A 85 -12.67 11.67 -13.73
N GLU A 86 -12.82 11.20 -12.49
CA GLU A 86 -13.47 9.93 -12.13
C GLU A 86 -12.87 8.68 -12.79
N ILE A 87 -11.59 8.73 -13.20
CA ILE A 87 -10.90 7.61 -13.85
C ILE A 87 -10.11 6.74 -12.86
N ASP A 88 -10.17 7.03 -11.56
CA ASP A 88 -9.44 6.31 -10.50
C ASP A 88 -10.32 5.34 -9.68
N ARG A 89 -11.46 4.92 -10.25
CA ARG A 89 -12.44 4.02 -9.62
C ARG A 89 -12.38 2.61 -10.24
N PRO A 90 -11.61 1.66 -9.68
CA PRO A 90 -11.45 0.34 -10.28
C PRO A 90 -12.74 -0.47 -10.33
N GLU A 91 -13.62 -0.26 -9.35
CA GLU A 91 -14.96 -0.86 -9.27
C GLU A 91 -15.83 -0.45 -10.48
N GLU A 92 -15.56 0.72 -11.08
CA GLU A 92 -16.28 1.28 -12.23
C GLU A 92 -15.47 1.12 -13.55
N GLY A 93 -14.41 0.30 -13.56
CA GLY A 93 -13.54 0.10 -14.71
C GLY A 93 -12.42 1.13 -14.88
N GLY A 94 -12.24 2.02 -13.90
CA GLY A 94 -11.12 2.96 -13.82
C GLY A 94 -9.79 2.29 -13.44
N LEU A 95 -8.72 3.10 -13.42
CA LEU A 95 -7.38 2.62 -13.09
C LEU A 95 -7.15 2.59 -11.57
N PRO A 96 -6.52 1.53 -11.04
CA PRO A 96 -6.11 1.50 -9.64
C PRO A 96 -5.13 2.63 -9.27
N PRO A 97 -5.20 3.18 -8.04
CA PRO A 97 -4.32 4.27 -7.60
C PRO A 97 -2.82 4.03 -7.79
N HIS A 98 -2.35 2.79 -7.62
CA HIS A 98 -0.93 2.44 -7.78
C HIS A 98 -0.44 2.54 -9.24
N VAL A 99 -1.34 2.44 -10.23
CA VAL A 99 -1.00 2.57 -11.65
C VAL A 99 -0.54 3.99 -11.96
N PHE A 100 -1.19 5.01 -11.39
CA PHE A 100 -0.77 6.41 -11.57
C PHE A 100 0.64 6.65 -11.01
N ALA A 101 1.00 6.01 -9.89
CA ALA A 101 2.37 6.08 -9.37
C ALA A 101 3.38 5.47 -10.36
N LEU A 102 3.07 4.31 -10.95
CA LEU A 102 3.91 3.68 -11.96
C LEU A 102 4.05 4.52 -13.23
N MET A 103 2.98 5.18 -13.69
CA MET A 103 3.02 6.08 -14.84
C MET A 103 3.99 7.24 -14.62
N VAL A 104 3.97 7.87 -13.44
CA VAL A 104 4.91 8.95 -13.09
C VAL A 104 6.34 8.42 -13.01
N ILE A 105 6.56 7.26 -12.37
CA ILE A 105 7.89 6.64 -12.28
C ILE A 105 8.43 6.36 -13.67
N PHE A 106 7.63 5.75 -14.54
CA PHE A 106 8.02 5.44 -15.91
C PHE A 106 8.34 6.70 -16.70
N TYR A 107 7.52 7.74 -16.58
CA TYR A 107 7.80 9.05 -17.18
C TYR A 107 9.15 9.59 -16.75
N LEU A 108 9.44 9.60 -15.44
CA LEU A 108 10.71 10.09 -14.88
C LEU A 108 11.92 9.25 -15.32
N GLN A 109 11.74 7.95 -15.52
CA GLN A 109 12.76 7.03 -16.04
C GLN A 109 13.04 7.22 -17.54
N LYS A 110 12.02 7.60 -18.33
CA LYS A 110 12.10 7.71 -19.81
C LYS A 110 12.41 9.10 -20.33
N ARG A 111 12.64 10.08 -19.44
CA ARG A 111 13.15 11.40 -19.83
C ARG A 111 14.48 11.27 -20.57
N ARG A 112 14.78 12.24 -21.45
CA ARG A 112 16.09 12.36 -22.12
C ARG A 112 17.25 12.33 -21.11
N GLU A 113 17.05 13.00 -19.99
CA GLU A 113 17.88 12.89 -18.79
C GLU A 113 17.05 12.19 -17.70
N PRO A 114 17.30 10.90 -17.42
CA PRO A 114 16.52 10.14 -16.44
C PRO A 114 16.65 10.75 -15.04
N LEU A 115 15.50 11.03 -14.43
CA LEU A 115 15.42 11.55 -13.05
C LEU A 115 15.26 10.44 -12.00
N LEU A 116 14.88 9.25 -12.47
CA LEU A 116 14.81 8.05 -11.67
C LEU A 116 15.53 6.91 -12.40
N PRO A 117 16.11 5.99 -11.64
CA PRO A 117 16.77 4.84 -12.21
C PRO A 117 15.77 3.76 -12.63
N THR A 118 16.16 2.90 -13.57
CA THR A 118 15.33 1.78 -14.05
C THR A 118 15.45 0.56 -13.14
N TYR A 119 14.33 -0.14 -12.91
CA TYR A 119 14.26 -1.29 -12.01
C TYR A 119 15.28 -2.40 -12.32
N LEU A 120 15.53 -2.70 -13.60
CA LEU A 120 16.43 -3.78 -14.03
C LEU A 120 17.93 -3.42 -13.96
N ASN A 121 18.29 -2.14 -13.78
CA ASN A 121 19.69 -1.68 -13.80
C ASN A 121 20.20 -1.23 -12.43
N GLN A 122 19.63 -1.68 -11.31
CA GLN A 122 20.05 -1.22 -10.00
C GLN A 122 20.28 -2.31 -8.94
N GLY A 123 21.44 -2.23 -8.29
CA GLY A 123 21.70 -2.78 -6.96
C GLY A 123 21.09 -1.92 -5.85
N VAL A 124 19.76 -1.77 -5.82
CA VAL A 124 19.07 -1.11 -4.70
C VAL A 124 19.07 -2.05 -3.50
N SER A 125 19.75 -1.66 -2.42
CA SER A 125 19.68 -2.36 -1.14
C SER A 125 18.40 -1.96 -0.41
N PHE A 126 17.43 -2.86 -0.36
CA PHE A 126 16.17 -2.68 0.37
C PHE A 126 16.42 -2.83 1.88
N LYS A 127 16.69 -1.72 2.57
CA LYS A 127 16.70 -1.72 4.04
C LYS A 127 15.28 -1.61 4.59
N HIS A 128 15.01 -2.42 5.61
CA HIS A 128 13.77 -2.49 6.40
C HIS A 128 13.08 -1.13 6.54
N ILE A 129 11.89 -0.99 5.95
CA ILE A 129 10.98 0.12 6.26
C ILE A 129 10.17 -0.29 7.47
N SER A 130 10.37 0.44 8.56
CA SER A 130 9.53 0.35 9.75
C SER A 130 8.14 0.86 9.40
N CYS A 131 7.20 -0.06 9.15
CA CYS A 131 5.78 0.28 9.17
C CYS A 131 5.45 0.84 10.57
N GLY A 132 4.59 1.86 10.65
CA GLY A 132 4.30 2.61 11.86
C GLY A 132 4.12 1.71 13.09
N ARG A 133 4.68 2.15 14.23
CA ARG A 133 4.74 1.43 15.52
C ARG A 133 3.39 0.83 15.91
N PHE A 134 3.14 -0.39 15.47
CA PHE A 134 2.35 -1.44 16.13
C PHE A 134 2.47 -2.64 15.20
N ILE A 135 3.23 -3.66 15.62
CA ILE A 135 3.07 -5.11 15.33
C ILE A 135 4.35 -5.80 15.81
N GLN A 136 4.17 -6.77 16.71
CA GLN A 136 5.22 -7.64 17.24
C GLN A 136 5.94 -8.42 16.13
N PRO A 137 7.23 -8.75 16.30
CA PRO A 137 8.09 -9.29 15.25
C PRO A 137 7.73 -10.69 14.72
N GLU A 138 6.70 -11.36 15.23
CA GLU A 138 6.41 -12.77 14.91
C GLU A 138 5.20 -13.02 14.02
N SER A 139 4.47 -11.99 13.59
CA SER A 139 3.30 -12.15 12.73
C SER A 139 3.37 -11.19 11.56
N LYS A 140 3.59 -11.72 10.36
CA LYS A 140 3.66 -11.00 9.07
C LYS A 140 2.29 -10.43 8.68
N VAL A 141 1.82 -9.48 9.47
CA VAL A 141 0.57 -8.74 9.32
C VAL A 141 0.95 -7.40 8.72
N TYR A 142 0.54 -7.14 7.48
CA TYR A 142 0.93 -5.92 6.77
C TYR A 142 -0.26 -4.97 6.68
N LEU A 143 -0.09 -3.78 7.26
CA LEU A 143 -0.94 -2.62 7.00
C LEU A 143 -0.49 -2.03 5.66
N LEU A 144 -1.33 -2.18 4.63
CA LEU A 144 -1.14 -1.53 3.34
C LEU A 144 -1.48 -0.03 3.48
N HIS A 145 -0.57 0.75 4.07
CA HIS A 145 -0.49 2.17 3.74
C HIS A 145 0.39 2.27 2.50
N PHE A 146 -0.23 2.42 1.33
CA PHE A 146 0.49 2.60 0.07
C PHE A 146 1.56 3.68 0.28
N ALA A 147 2.83 3.33 0.08
CA ALA A 147 3.99 4.17 0.44
C ALA A 147 4.09 5.52 -0.30
N LEU A 148 3.10 5.87 -1.12
CA LEU A 148 2.98 7.12 -1.87
C LEU A 148 1.55 7.72 -1.78
N CYS A 149 0.73 7.23 -0.85
CA CYS A 149 -0.62 7.73 -0.56
C CYS A 149 -0.66 8.36 0.83
#